data_AF-A0A072MZ73-F1
#
_entry.id   AF-A0A072MZ73-F1
#
_cell.length_a   1.000
_cell.length_b   1.000
_cell.length_c   1.000
_cell.angle_alpha   90.00
_cell.angle_beta   90.00
_cell.angle_gamma   90.00
#
_symmetry.space_group_name_H-M   'P 1'
#
loop_
_entity.id
_entity.type
_entity.pdbx_description
1 polymer ?
#
loop_
_entity_poly.entity_id
_entity_poly.type
_entity_poly.pdbx_seq_one_letter_code
_entity_poly.pdbx_strand_id
1 'polypeptide(L)'
;MSDTNSSLLSVAEVSALIGKGVPLALAGDESVLAALPQGNWIAGTTPYFMTAEAGVCDRNRVFAQVLDAEQVSIETYDMESLPSFLEDAPEHGYSIIILPAGSEVHRSYAENAPGFPEMYLKPVVGWVAGMHLDDLGATTPRVVNGLTGESYENQAVVLHGSLPPGTSAIVHAINLFEPDEGDDIEFAETGFSARQGLVNGEQKALPEYFEDRGVDTRQPLLADYCGAMVNVSIQSVDSGSGEVQFYAPVFRGIQYRVAKPVSDYPLAFAQAMPSNPGRIVFGCNCILNYLHSGLEGKKTPGLTGPVTFGEVAYQLLNQTAVFMTLVDD
;
A
#
# COMPACT_ATOMS: atom_id res chain seq x y z
N MET A 1 -26.01 8.44 10.77
CA MET A 1 -25.85 8.80 9.35
C MET A 1 -24.43 8.41 9.02
N SER A 2 -24.23 7.54 8.02
CA SER A 2 -23.03 6.70 7.89
C SER A 2 -21.73 7.49 8.06
N ASP A 3 -21.00 7.18 9.14
CA ASP A 3 -19.67 7.69 9.54
C ASP A 3 -18.55 7.23 8.59
N THR A 4 -18.82 7.17 7.29
CA THR A 4 -17.84 6.73 6.30
C THR A 4 -17.35 7.95 5.55
N ASN A 5 -16.19 8.49 5.98
CA ASN A 5 -15.35 9.41 5.21
C ASN A 5 -14.82 8.78 3.91
N SER A 6 -15.33 7.62 3.48
CA SER A 6 -15.00 7.01 2.19
C SER A 6 -16.19 6.27 1.58
N SER A 7 -16.28 6.25 0.25
CA SER A 7 -17.40 5.62 -0.48
C SER A 7 -17.04 5.35 -1.95
N LEU A 8 -17.70 4.36 -2.56
CA LEU A 8 -17.60 4.10 -3.99
C LEU A 8 -18.67 4.92 -4.74
N LEU A 9 -18.23 5.90 -5.53
CA LEU A 9 -19.06 6.95 -6.12
C LEU A 9 -18.97 6.96 -7.64
N SER A 10 -19.99 7.53 -8.29
CA SER A 10 -19.92 7.86 -9.72
C SER A 10 -19.00 9.06 -9.98
N VAL A 11 -18.52 9.19 -11.22
CA VAL A 11 -17.72 10.35 -11.68
C VAL A 11 -18.44 11.68 -11.39
N ALA A 12 -19.77 11.72 -11.57
CA ALA A 12 -20.57 12.92 -11.31
C ALA A 12 -20.60 13.30 -9.82
N GLU A 13 -20.72 12.31 -8.92
CA GLU A 13 -20.71 12.54 -7.48
C GLU A 13 -19.34 13.02 -6.99
N VAL A 14 -18.26 12.39 -7.48
CA VAL A 14 -16.89 12.84 -7.17
C VAL A 14 -16.63 14.24 -7.71
N SER A 15 -17.05 14.53 -8.94
CA SER A 15 -16.95 15.88 -9.53
C SER A 15 -17.66 16.93 -8.68
N ALA A 16 -18.79 16.59 -8.06
CA ALA A 16 -19.51 17.48 -7.16
C ALA A 16 -18.76 17.73 -5.83
N LEU A 17 -18.01 16.75 -5.33
CA LEU A 17 -17.11 16.94 -4.18
C LEU A 17 -15.91 17.82 -4.54
N ILE A 18 -15.28 17.57 -5.69
CA ILE A 18 -14.18 18.38 -6.21
C ILE A 18 -14.62 19.83 -6.39
N GLY A 19 -15.81 20.07 -6.96
CA GLY A 19 -16.36 21.42 -7.15
C GLY A 19 -16.66 22.17 -5.85
N LYS A 20 -16.73 21.48 -4.70
CA LYS A 20 -16.85 22.08 -3.36
C LYS A 20 -15.48 22.36 -2.73
N GLY A 21 -14.38 22.03 -3.40
CA GLY A 21 -13.01 22.18 -2.88
C GLY A 21 -12.63 21.14 -1.83
N VAL A 22 -13.41 20.06 -1.70
CA VAL A 22 -13.14 18.99 -0.72
C VAL A 22 -11.82 18.29 -1.08
N PRO A 23 -10.87 18.13 -0.13
CA PRO A 23 -9.66 17.37 -0.37
C PRO A 23 -9.94 15.85 -0.43
N LEU A 24 -9.42 15.16 -1.45
CA LEU A 24 -9.74 13.75 -1.70
C LEU A 24 -8.50 12.90 -2.02
N ALA A 25 -8.49 11.67 -1.51
CA ALA A 25 -7.65 10.58 -2.05
C ALA A 25 -8.56 9.61 -2.81
N LEU A 26 -8.27 9.41 -4.10
CA LEU A 26 -9.14 8.71 -5.04
C LEU A 26 -8.50 7.46 -5.62
N ALA A 27 -9.31 6.45 -5.92
CA ALA A 27 -8.88 5.26 -6.63
C ALA A 27 -9.93 4.84 -7.65
N GLY A 28 -9.50 4.38 -8.82
CA GLY A 28 -10.40 4.02 -9.91
C GLY A 28 -9.66 3.46 -11.13
N ASP A 29 -10.41 3.05 -12.14
CA ASP A 29 -9.86 2.78 -13.47
C ASP A 29 -9.36 4.09 -14.12
N GLU A 30 -8.35 4.00 -14.99
CA GLU A 30 -7.78 5.17 -15.68
C GLU A 30 -8.86 5.99 -16.41
N SER A 31 -9.82 5.30 -17.03
CA SER A 31 -10.87 5.95 -17.83
C SER A 31 -11.81 6.84 -16.98
N VAL A 32 -12.13 6.43 -15.75
CA VAL A 32 -12.99 7.20 -14.85
C VAL A 32 -12.24 8.31 -14.13
N LEU A 33 -10.94 8.10 -13.84
CA LEU A 33 -10.09 9.12 -13.23
C LEU A 33 -9.81 10.27 -14.21
N ALA A 34 -9.55 9.94 -15.49
CA ALA A 34 -9.31 10.93 -16.55
C ALA A 34 -10.54 11.82 -16.85
N ALA A 35 -11.73 11.41 -16.42
CA ALA A 35 -12.97 12.18 -16.60
C ALA A 35 -13.24 13.20 -15.48
N LEU A 36 -12.43 13.21 -14.41
CA LEU A 36 -12.62 14.10 -13.27
C LEU A 36 -12.10 15.52 -13.56
N PRO A 37 -12.76 16.58 -13.08
CA PRO A 37 -12.24 17.93 -13.16
C PRO A 37 -11.04 18.10 -12.22
N GLN A 38 -10.20 19.10 -12.52
CA GLN A 38 -9.10 19.51 -11.63
C GLN A 38 -9.62 19.98 -10.27
N GLY A 39 -8.81 19.78 -9.22
CA GLY A 39 -9.05 20.27 -7.86
C GLY A 39 -8.14 19.61 -6.82
N ASN A 40 -8.52 19.70 -5.55
CA ASN A 40 -7.70 19.25 -4.42
C ASN A 40 -7.73 17.73 -4.24
N TRP A 41 -7.17 16.96 -5.17
CA TRP A 41 -7.18 15.50 -5.05
C TRP A 41 -5.96 14.83 -5.65
N ILE A 42 -5.66 13.62 -5.18
CA ILE A 42 -4.66 12.72 -5.76
C ILE A 42 -5.33 11.40 -6.08
N ALA A 43 -4.86 10.70 -7.12
CA ALA A 43 -5.41 9.39 -7.45
C ALA A 43 -4.38 8.35 -7.88
N GLY A 44 -4.71 7.09 -7.66
CA GLY A 44 -3.98 5.94 -8.16
C GLY A 44 -4.91 4.95 -8.84
N THR A 45 -4.48 4.36 -9.95
CA THR A 45 -5.29 3.37 -10.65
C THR A 45 -5.46 2.09 -9.83
N THR A 46 -6.69 1.59 -9.71
CA THR A 46 -7.05 0.23 -9.28
C THR A 46 -8.56 0.06 -9.44
N PRO A 47 -9.05 -1.08 -9.95
CA PRO A 47 -10.48 -1.37 -10.00
C PRO A 47 -10.97 -2.15 -8.78
N TYR A 48 -10.12 -2.44 -7.79
CA TYR A 48 -10.48 -3.29 -6.64
C TYR A 48 -10.71 -2.45 -5.38
N PHE A 49 -11.78 -2.73 -4.65
CA PHE A 49 -12.17 -1.96 -3.45
C PHE A 49 -12.74 -2.83 -2.35
N MET A 50 -12.53 -2.42 -1.11
CA MET A 50 -13.31 -2.85 0.05
C MET A 50 -14.35 -1.77 0.37
N THR A 51 -15.64 -2.05 0.15
CA THR A 51 -16.74 -1.16 0.54
C THR A 51 -17.36 -1.59 1.87
N ALA A 52 -18.31 -0.81 2.39
CA ALA A 52 -19.07 -1.17 3.58
C ALA A 52 -19.92 -2.45 3.38
N GLU A 53 -20.24 -2.76 2.13
CA GLU A 53 -21.06 -3.89 1.71
C GLU A 53 -20.22 -5.13 1.39
N ALA A 54 -19.13 -4.99 0.64
CA ALA A 54 -18.28 -6.10 0.24
C ALA A 54 -16.97 -5.64 -0.43
N GLY A 55 -16.03 -6.57 -0.59
CA GLY A 55 -15.00 -6.48 -1.60
C GLY A 55 -15.60 -6.57 -3.00
N VAL A 56 -15.22 -5.65 -3.88
CA VAL A 56 -15.76 -5.53 -5.24
C VAL A 56 -14.67 -5.16 -6.25
N CYS A 57 -14.84 -5.62 -7.49
CA CYS A 57 -14.10 -5.13 -8.64
C CYS A 57 -15.03 -4.27 -9.51
N ASP A 58 -14.71 -2.99 -9.69
CA ASP A 58 -15.52 -2.02 -10.43
C ASP A 58 -14.62 -1.07 -11.24
N ARG A 59 -14.86 -1.00 -12.55
CA ARG A 59 -14.12 -0.12 -13.47
C ARG A 59 -14.86 1.18 -13.82
N ASN A 60 -16.10 1.34 -13.37
CA ASN A 60 -16.99 2.44 -13.77
C ASN A 60 -17.21 3.48 -12.67
N ARG A 61 -16.69 3.22 -11.46
CA ARG A 61 -16.83 4.08 -10.29
C ARG A 61 -15.47 4.40 -9.70
N VAL A 62 -15.45 5.47 -8.91
CA VAL A 62 -14.27 5.99 -8.22
C VAL A 62 -14.49 5.81 -6.72
N PHE A 63 -13.56 5.14 -6.06
CA PHE A 63 -13.54 5.10 -4.61
C PHE A 63 -12.92 6.38 -4.08
N ALA A 64 -13.70 7.14 -3.33
CA ALA A 64 -13.30 8.43 -2.79
C ALA A 64 -13.11 8.34 -1.28
N GLN A 65 -11.99 8.85 -0.79
CA GLN A 65 -11.72 9.08 0.63
C GLN A 65 -11.67 10.59 0.86
N VAL A 66 -12.58 11.10 1.68
CA VAL A 66 -12.64 12.50 2.10
C VAL A 66 -11.61 12.72 3.19
N LEU A 67 -10.67 13.60 2.90
CA LEU A 67 -9.56 13.91 3.79
C LEU A 67 -9.94 15.03 4.75
N ASP A 68 -9.42 14.97 5.97
CA ASP A 68 -9.64 15.97 7.00
C ASP A 68 -8.34 16.75 7.21
N ALA A 69 -8.24 17.89 6.52
CA ALA A 69 -7.08 18.78 6.52
C ALA A 69 -7.55 20.24 6.40
N GLU A 70 -6.89 21.16 7.11
CA GLU A 70 -7.19 22.60 7.01
C GLU A 70 -6.69 23.19 5.69
N GLN A 71 -5.51 22.75 5.26
CA GLN A 71 -4.88 23.13 4.00
C GLN A 71 -4.25 21.89 3.38
N VAL A 72 -4.23 21.85 2.05
CA VAL A 72 -3.55 20.79 1.30
C VAL A 72 -2.62 21.39 0.26
N SER A 73 -1.44 20.80 0.11
CA SER A 73 -0.58 20.95 -1.07
C SER A 73 -0.47 19.59 -1.76
N ILE A 74 -0.31 19.61 -3.08
CA ILE A 74 -0.14 18.39 -3.88
C ILE A 74 1.05 18.59 -4.79
N GLU A 75 2.03 17.72 -4.67
CA GLU A 75 3.30 17.78 -5.38
C GLU A 75 3.60 16.44 -6.08
N THR A 76 4.48 16.50 -7.07
CA THR A 76 4.90 15.34 -7.85
C THR A 76 6.40 15.13 -7.72
N TYR A 77 6.82 13.88 -7.49
CA TYR A 77 8.21 13.56 -7.22
C TYR A 77 8.71 12.49 -8.18
N ASP A 78 9.81 12.78 -8.86
CA ASP A 78 10.58 11.82 -9.66
C ASP A 78 11.69 11.17 -8.82
N MET A 79 12.57 10.41 -9.47
CA MET A 79 13.69 9.73 -8.81
C MET A 79 14.66 10.67 -8.08
N GLU A 80 14.82 11.91 -8.56
CA GLU A 80 15.77 12.86 -7.99
C GLU A 80 15.18 13.57 -6.77
N SER A 81 13.89 13.90 -6.84
CA SER A 81 13.17 14.66 -5.81
C SER A 81 12.48 13.78 -4.76
N LEU A 82 12.22 12.50 -5.05
CA LEU A 82 11.56 11.57 -4.13
C LEU A 82 12.20 11.49 -2.74
N PRO A 83 13.54 11.48 -2.56
CA PRO A 83 14.12 11.38 -1.23
C PRO A 83 13.71 12.51 -0.28
N SER A 84 13.45 13.72 -0.78
CA SER A 84 13.13 14.90 0.04
C SER A 84 11.63 15.17 0.19
N PHE A 85 10.75 14.27 -0.25
CA PHE A 85 9.31 14.57 -0.32
C PHE A 85 8.65 14.95 1.02
N LEU A 86 9.18 14.46 2.16
CA LEU A 86 8.67 14.82 3.48
C LEU A 86 9.18 16.18 3.98
N GLU A 87 10.15 16.80 3.32
CA GLU A 87 10.55 18.17 3.63
C GLU A 87 9.42 19.17 3.31
N ASP A 88 8.61 18.89 2.29
CA ASP A 88 7.43 19.68 1.90
C ASP A 88 6.21 19.44 2.80
N ALA A 89 6.25 18.39 3.64
CA ALA A 89 5.16 18.07 4.55
C ALA A 89 5.07 19.10 5.70
N PRO A 90 3.85 19.49 6.13
CA PRO A 90 3.67 20.42 7.24
C PRO A 90 4.23 19.85 8.54
N GLU A 91 4.67 20.74 9.44
CA GLU A 91 5.13 20.39 10.80
C GLU A 91 4.03 19.67 11.61
N HIS A 92 2.78 20.10 11.44
CA HIS A 92 1.61 19.50 12.06
C HIS A 92 0.65 19.02 10.98
N GLY A 93 0.73 17.73 10.65
CA GLY A 93 -0.09 17.17 9.59
C GLY A 93 0.29 15.75 9.22
N TYR A 94 0.00 15.40 7.97
CA TYR A 94 0.29 14.10 7.40
C TYR A 94 0.56 14.20 5.90
N SER A 95 1.11 13.13 5.33
CA SER A 95 1.28 12.98 3.89
C SER A 95 0.61 11.70 3.38
N ILE A 96 0.05 11.76 2.17
CA ILE A 96 -0.46 10.60 1.44
C ILE A 96 0.29 10.50 0.12
N ILE A 97 1.06 9.43 -0.07
CA ILE A 97 1.85 9.17 -1.29
C ILE A 97 1.22 8.06 -2.13
N ILE A 98 1.19 8.24 -3.45
CA ILE A 98 0.77 7.19 -4.39
C ILE A 98 1.88 6.96 -5.41
N LEU A 99 2.23 5.69 -5.60
CA LEU A 99 3.30 5.25 -6.49
C LEU A 99 2.73 4.36 -7.61
N PRO A 100 3.13 4.52 -8.88
CA PRO A 100 2.72 3.59 -9.95
C PRO A 100 3.50 2.26 -9.85
N ALA A 101 2.82 1.12 -9.73
CA ALA A 101 3.50 -0.19 -9.60
C ALA A 101 4.42 -0.46 -10.80
N GLY A 102 5.56 -1.10 -10.52
CA GLY A 102 6.57 -1.45 -11.52
C GLY A 102 7.43 -0.30 -12.05
N SER A 103 7.16 0.94 -11.64
CA SER A 103 7.97 2.11 -11.99
C SER A 103 9.33 2.14 -11.27
N GLU A 104 10.24 3.00 -11.72
CA GLU A 104 11.52 3.25 -11.04
C GLU A 104 11.30 3.96 -9.69
N VAL A 105 10.39 4.93 -9.62
CA VAL A 105 10.06 5.63 -8.36
C VAL A 105 9.49 4.67 -7.33
N HIS A 106 8.66 3.70 -7.74
CA HIS A 106 8.16 2.65 -6.85
C HIS A 106 9.31 1.79 -6.30
N ARG A 107 10.23 1.33 -7.16
CA ARG A 107 11.40 0.54 -6.73
C ARG A 107 12.31 1.34 -5.79
N SER A 108 12.58 2.59 -6.12
CA SER A 108 13.40 3.49 -5.31
C SER A 108 12.80 3.70 -3.94
N TYR A 109 11.49 3.96 -3.86
CA TYR A 109 10.80 4.08 -2.58
C TYR A 109 10.91 2.79 -1.76
N ALA A 110 10.64 1.63 -2.37
CA ALA A 110 10.68 0.34 -1.71
C ALA A 110 12.04 0.02 -1.07
N GLU A 111 13.13 0.37 -1.77
CA GLU A 111 14.50 0.09 -1.31
C GLU A 111 15.02 1.16 -0.35
N ASN A 112 14.68 2.44 -0.55
CA ASN A 112 15.39 3.55 0.06
C ASN A 112 14.56 4.37 1.05
N ALA A 113 13.22 4.22 1.09
CA ALA A 113 12.35 5.01 1.97
C ALA A 113 12.78 5.02 3.45
N PRO A 114 13.22 3.90 4.06
CA PRO A 114 13.69 3.92 5.45
C PRO A 114 14.84 4.90 5.73
N GLY A 115 15.60 5.29 4.71
CA GLY A 115 16.73 6.23 4.82
C GLY A 115 16.42 7.66 4.35
N PHE A 116 15.20 7.97 3.92
CA PHE A 116 14.84 9.31 3.48
C PHE A 116 14.78 10.31 4.65
N PRO A 117 15.19 11.59 4.44
CA PRO A 117 14.99 12.66 5.41
C PRO A 117 13.56 12.74 5.96
N GLU A 118 13.43 13.07 7.24
CA GLU A 118 12.15 13.20 7.96
C GLU A 118 11.30 11.91 8.04
N MET A 119 11.80 10.79 7.52
CA MET A 119 11.15 9.49 7.65
C MET A 119 11.03 9.11 9.14
N TYR A 120 9.87 8.56 9.51
CA TYR A 120 9.48 8.24 10.89
C TYR A 120 9.27 9.44 11.83
N LEU A 121 9.55 10.68 11.39
CA LEU A 121 9.22 11.91 12.12
C LEU A 121 7.86 12.45 11.70
N LYS A 122 7.57 12.44 10.40
CA LYS A 122 6.30 12.93 9.84
C LYS A 122 5.38 11.77 9.43
N PRO A 123 4.10 11.75 9.85
CA PRO A 123 3.16 10.70 9.47
C PRO A 123 2.98 10.62 7.95
N VAL A 124 3.19 9.43 7.39
CA VAL A 124 2.95 9.17 5.97
C VAL A 124 2.27 7.82 5.76
N VAL A 125 1.18 7.87 4.99
CA VAL A 125 0.47 6.70 4.47
C VAL A 125 0.40 6.77 2.95
N GLY A 126 -0.09 5.72 2.32
CA GLY A 126 -0.19 5.71 0.87
C GLY A 126 -0.39 4.32 0.30
N TRP A 127 -0.27 4.23 -1.01
CA TRP A 127 -0.40 2.95 -1.69
C TRP A 127 0.29 2.93 -3.04
N VAL A 128 0.46 1.71 -3.55
CA VAL A 128 0.94 1.47 -4.90
C VAL A 128 -0.25 1.25 -5.82
N ALA A 129 -0.42 2.12 -6.82
CA ALA A 129 -1.40 1.99 -7.88
C ALA A 129 -1.10 0.78 -8.76
N GLY A 130 -2.13 0.14 -9.29
CA GLY A 130 -2.01 -0.97 -10.22
C GLY A 130 -3.07 -0.92 -11.30
N MET A 131 -3.54 -2.09 -11.70
CA MET A 131 -4.45 -2.28 -12.84
C MET A 131 -5.37 -3.48 -12.57
N HIS A 132 -6.31 -3.74 -13.47
CA HIS A 132 -7.00 -5.02 -13.41
C HIS A 132 -6.03 -6.16 -13.74
N LEU A 133 -6.16 -7.32 -13.07
CA LEU A 133 -5.22 -8.42 -13.24
C LEU A 133 -5.23 -9.01 -14.66
N ASP A 134 -6.37 -8.98 -15.35
CA ASP A 134 -6.46 -9.37 -16.78
C ASP A 134 -5.65 -8.45 -17.72
N ASP A 135 -5.29 -7.24 -17.27
CA ASP A 135 -4.55 -6.26 -18.06
C ASP A 135 -3.04 -6.26 -17.77
N LEU A 136 -2.57 -7.23 -16.94
CA LEU A 136 -1.16 -7.40 -16.59
C LEU A 136 -0.28 -7.56 -17.85
N GLY A 137 0.71 -6.68 -17.97
CA GLY A 137 1.62 -6.63 -19.11
C GLY A 137 1.05 -5.93 -20.36
N ALA A 138 -0.21 -5.51 -20.34
CA ALA A 138 -0.85 -4.76 -21.42
C ALA A 138 -1.02 -3.27 -21.12
N THR A 139 -1.16 -2.90 -19.84
CA THR A 139 -1.32 -1.51 -19.39
C THR A 139 -0.26 -1.17 -18.34
N THR A 140 0.00 0.13 -18.15
CA THR A 140 0.89 0.61 -17.09
C THR A 140 0.05 1.27 -15.99
N PRO A 141 0.30 0.99 -14.70
CA PRO A 141 -0.37 1.70 -13.62
C PRO A 141 -0.08 3.19 -13.67
N ARG A 142 -1.06 4.00 -13.31
CA ARG A 142 -0.94 5.45 -13.32
C ARG A 142 -1.31 6.06 -11.98
N VAL A 143 -0.69 7.19 -11.71
CA VAL A 143 -1.09 8.13 -10.67
C VAL A 143 -1.49 9.45 -11.29
N VAL A 144 -2.31 10.23 -10.62
CA VAL A 144 -2.86 11.50 -11.14
C VAL A 144 -2.71 12.60 -10.10
N ASN A 145 -2.15 13.73 -10.52
CA ASN A 145 -2.18 14.96 -9.75
C ASN A 145 -3.47 15.71 -10.10
N GLY A 146 -4.41 15.78 -9.16
CA GLY A 146 -5.70 16.43 -9.39
C GLY A 146 -5.63 17.94 -9.54
N LEU A 147 -4.58 18.62 -9.06
CA LEU A 147 -4.42 20.07 -9.27
C LEU A 147 -4.18 20.38 -10.75
N THR A 148 -3.32 19.60 -11.39
CA THR A 148 -2.92 19.80 -12.79
C THR A 148 -3.74 18.96 -13.76
N GLY A 149 -4.36 17.88 -13.29
CA GLY A 149 -5.00 16.85 -14.11
C GLY A 149 -4.00 15.97 -14.87
N GLU A 150 -2.70 16.11 -14.61
CA GLU A 150 -1.66 15.33 -15.27
C GLU A 150 -1.55 13.93 -14.66
N SER A 151 -1.21 12.96 -15.50
CA SER A 151 -1.07 11.56 -15.11
C SER A 151 0.32 11.02 -15.40
N TYR A 152 0.85 10.22 -14.48
CA TYR A 152 2.25 9.78 -14.50
C TYR A 152 2.36 8.27 -14.33
N GLU A 153 3.34 7.69 -15.03
CA GLU A 153 3.72 6.26 -14.94
C GLU A 153 5.03 6.05 -14.16
N ASN A 154 5.79 7.11 -13.89
CA ASN A 154 7.09 7.05 -13.21
C ASN A 154 7.37 8.29 -12.36
N GLN A 155 6.34 8.82 -11.70
CA GLN A 155 6.45 9.83 -10.66
C GLN A 155 5.51 9.44 -9.52
N ALA A 156 5.87 9.79 -8.29
CA ALA A 156 4.98 9.74 -7.15
C ALA A 156 4.10 11.00 -7.15
N VAL A 157 2.86 10.87 -6.71
CA VAL A 157 2.02 12.03 -6.39
C VAL A 157 1.77 12.02 -4.89
N VAL A 158 2.06 13.13 -4.21
CA VAL A 158 1.90 13.25 -2.76
C VAL A 158 0.97 14.39 -2.44
N LEU A 159 0.03 14.15 -1.54
CA LEU A 159 -0.78 15.18 -0.89
C LEU A 159 -0.26 15.38 0.53
N HIS A 160 0.06 16.62 0.88
CA HIS A 160 0.39 17.01 2.25
C HIS A 160 -0.79 17.76 2.86
N GLY A 161 -1.32 17.28 3.98
CA GLY A 161 -2.46 17.87 4.68
C GLY A 161 -2.06 18.44 6.03
N SER A 162 -2.33 19.72 6.27
CA SER A 162 -2.12 20.33 7.58
C SER A 162 -3.27 20.02 8.53
N LEU A 163 -2.95 19.81 9.81
CA LEU A 163 -3.93 19.57 10.86
C LEU A 163 -4.03 20.77 11.81
N PRO A 164 -5.22 21.01 12.40
CA PRO A 164 -5.37 22.03 13.43
C PRO A 164 -4.53 21.69 14.66
N PRO A 165 -4.15 22.69 15.48
CA PRO A 165 -3.48 22.45 16.75
C PRO A 165 -4.30 21.53 17.66
N GLY A 166 -3.63 20.57 18.31
CA GLY A 166 -4.28 19.59 19.20
C GLY A 166 -4.86 18.38 18.49
N THR A 167 -4.63 18.23 17.18
CA THR A 167 -4.97 17.01 16.43
C THR A 167 -3.70 16.37 15.86
N SER A 168 -3.57 15.06 16.04
CA SER A 168 -2.43 14.26 15.54
C SER A 168 -2.89 13.16 14.58
N ALA A 169 -2.10 12.89 13.54
CA ALA A 169 -2.28 11.75 12.66
C ALA A 169 -1.50 10.53 13.17
N ILE A 170 -2.19 9.40 13.32
CA ILE A 170 -1.59 8.13 13.74
C ILE A 170 -1.71 7.14 12.59
N VAL A 171 -0.58 6.56 12.20
CA VAL A 171 -0.47 5.55 11.14
C VAL A 171 -0.57 4.16 11.76
N HIS A 172 -1.41 3.32 11.17
CA HIS A 172 -1.62 1.93 11.60
C HIS A 172 -1.39 0.99 10.43
N ALA A 173 -0.74 -0.14 10.72
CA ALA A 173 -0.55 -1.24 9.77
C ALA A 173 -0.98 -2.55 10.45
N ILE A 174 -1.94 -3.25 9.85
CA ILE A 174 -2.41 -4.55 10.31
C ILE A 174 -1.69 -5.62 9.49
N ASN A 175 -0.69 -6.23 10.12
CA ASN A 175 -0.05 -7.44 9.64
C ASN A 175 -0.64 -8.64 10.41
N LEU A 176 -1.28 -9.57 9.70
CA LEU A 176 -1.89 -10.77 10.30
C LEU A 176 -0.94 -11.98 10.34
N PHE A 177 0.25 -11.84 9.77
CA PHE A 177 1.18 -12.94 9.62
C PHE A 177 2.13 -13.03 10.81
N GLU A 178 2.40 -14.27 11.23
CA GLU A 178 3.42 -14.61 12.22
C GLU A 178 4.47 -15.51 11.58
N PRO A 179 5.75 -15.43 11.99
CA PRO A 179 6.78 -16.32 11.47
C PRO A 179 6.46 -17.76 11.86
N ASP A 180 6.72 -18.71 10.95
CA ASP A 180 6.70 -20.13 11.26
C ASP A 180 7.90 -20.52 12.15
N GLU A 181 7.89 -21.77 12.63
CA GLU A 181 9.02 -22.35 13.38
C GLU A 181 10.11 -22.88 12.43
N GLY A 182 10.17 -22.35 11.22
CA GLY A 182 11.04 -22.79 10.15
C GLY A 182 12.45 -22.22 10.21
N ASP A 183 13.14 -22.38 9.09
CA ASP A 183 14.55 -21.98 8.96
C ASP A 183 14.67 -20.46 8.79
N ASP A 184 15.77 -19.91 9.32
CA ASP A 184 16.18 -18.54 9.05
C ASP A 184 16.76 -18.44 7.65
N ILE A 185 16.29 -17.47 6.87
CA ILE A 185 16.74 -17.19 5.51
C ILE A 185 17.38 -15.80 5.48
N GLU A 186 18.64 -15.71 5.11
CA GLU A 186 19.33 -14.44 4.88
C GLU A 186 19.74 -14.27 3.42
N PHE A 187 19.75 -13.01 2.97
CA PHE A 187 20.13 -12.65 1.61
C PHE A 187 21.46 -11.90 1.61
N ALA A 188 22.31 -12.21 0.64
CA ALA A 188 23.63 -11.61 0.50
C ALA A 188 23.58 -10.20 -0.15
N GLU A 189 22.51 -9.92 -0.89
CA GLU A 189 22.29 -8.68 -1.64
C GLU A 189 20.87 -8.19 -1.38
N THR A 190 20.68 -6.87 -1.47
CA THR A 190 19.35 -6.26 -1.46
C THR A 190 18.77 -6.33 -2.87
N GLY A 191 17.50 -6.69 -3.01
CA GLY A 191 16.82 -6.66 -4.30
C GLY A 191 15.47 -7.36 -4.32
N PHE A 192 14.81 -7.29 -5.48
CA PHE A 192 13.49 -7.89 -5.73
C PHE A 192 13.55 -9.35 -6.18
N SER A 193 14.75 -9.94 -6.23
CA SER A 193 14.91 -11.33 -6.60
C SER A 193 16.17 -11.91 -5.98
N ALA A 194 16.17 -13.23 -5.81
CA ALA A 194 17.32 -13.95 -5.27
C ALA A 194 17.39 -15.37 -5.83
N ARG A 195 18.60 -15.76 -6.25
CA ARG A 195 18.90 -17.14 -6.69
C ARG A 195 19.36 -18.02 -5.54
N GLN A 196 20.03 -17.41 -4.57
CA GLN A 196 20.65 -18.07 -3.43
C GLN A 196 20.36 -17.31 -2.15
N GLY A 197 20.34 -18.05 -1.05
CA GLY A 197 20.20 -17.50 0.31
C GLY A 197 20.97 -18.37 1.30
N LEU A 198 21.27 -17.80 2.46
CA LEU A 198 21.81 -18.55 3.60
C LEU A 198 20.63 -19.07 4.42
N VAL A 199 20.39 -20.38 4.35
CA VAL A 199 19.35 -21.06 5.13
C VAL A 199 20.00 -21.66 6.36
N ASN A 200 19.69 -21.14 7.55
CA ASN A 200 20.39 -21.45 8.81
C ASN A 200 21.92 -21.35 8.68
N GLY A 201 22.41 -20.37 7.91
CA GLY A 201 23.84 -20.14 7.66
C GLY A 201 24.45 -21.00 6.54
N GLU A 202 23.71 -21.93 5.94
CA GLU A 202 24.17 -22.73 4.79
C GLU A 202 23.68 -22.13 3.47
N GLN A 203 24.58 -21.93 2.51
CA GLN A 203 24.22 -21.42 1.20
C GLN A 203 23.41 -22.46 0.42
N LYS A 204 22.18 -22.10 0.02
CA LYS A 204 21.30 -22.96 -0.78
C LYS A 204 20.77 -22.22 -2.00
N ALA A 205 20.46 -22.99 -3.06
CA ALA A 205 19.64 -22.49 -4.16
C ALA A 205 18.21 -22.30 -3.65
N LEU A 206 17.69 -21.08 -3.74
CA LEU A 206 16.40 -20.74 -3.13
C LEU A 206 15.21 -21.45 -3.79
N PRO A 207 15.12 -21.56 -5.13
CA PRO A 207 13.98 -22.26 -5.73
C PRO A 207 13.89 -23.72 -5.30
N GLU A 208 15.02 -24.44 -5.36
CA GLU A 208 15.10 -25.84 -4.91
C GLU A 208 14.73 -25.96 -3.42
N TYR A 209 15.25 -25.07 -2.57
CA TYR A 209 14.91 -25.06 -1.16
C TYR A 209 13.41 -24.81 -0.92
N PHE A 210 12.78 -23.87 -1.62
CA PHE A 210 11.36 -23.55 -1.46
C PHE A 210 10.48 -24.71 -1.95
N GLU A 211 10.85 -25.34 -3.05
CA GLU A 211 10.18 -26.53 -3.59
C GLU A 211 10.30 -27.73 -2.63
N ASP A 212 11.51 -28.02 -2.15
CA ASP A 212 11.78 -29.13 -1.22
C ASP A 212 11.03 -28.97 0.11
N ARG A 213 10.91 -27.73 0.62
CA ARG A 213 10.13 -27.41 1.82
C ARG A 213 8.62 -27.37 1.56
N GLY A 214 8.18 -27.36 0.31
CA GLY A 214 6.78 -27.19 -0.07
C GLY A 214 6.22 -25.83 0.36
N VAL A 215 7.01 -24.76 0.21
CA VAL A 215 6.60 -23.40 0.57
C VAL A 215 5.41 -22.97 -0.29
N ASP A 216 4.31 -22.60 0.36
CA ASP A 216 3.17 -21.97 -0.29
C ASP A 216 3.49 -20.49 -0.55
N THR A 217 3.62 -20.11 -1.82
CA THR A 217 4.02 -18.74 -2.24
C THR A 217 3.00 -17.67 -1.85
N ARG A 218 1.81 -18.04 -1.38
CA ARG A 218 0.84 -17.11 -0.77
C ARG A 218 1.26 -16.65 0.62
N GLN A 219 2.20 -17.34 1.26
CA GLN A 219 2.77 -16.94 2.54
C GLN A 219 3.97 -16.02 2.29
N PRO A 220 3.98 -14.80 2.84
CA PRO A 220 5.12 -13.90 2.69
C PRO A 220 6.31 -14.42 3.51
N LEU A 221 7.49 -13.91 3.18
CA LEU A 221 8.61 -13.87 4.10
C LEU A 221 8.39 -12.77 5.13
N LEU A 222 8.83 -12.99 6.35
CA LEU A 222 8.68 -12.10 7.49
C LEU A 222 10.03 -11.75 8.08
N ALA A 223 10.29 -10.46 8.25
CA ALA A 223 11.47 -9.96 8.97
C ALA A 223 11.07 -9.01 10.09
N ASP A 224 11.87 -8.97 11.15
CA ASP A 224 11.77 -7.97 12.21
C ASP A 224 12.62 -6.75 11.84
N TYR A 225 11.95 -5.61 11.62
CA TYR A 225 12.59 -4.30 11.50
C TYR A 225 12.35 -3.49 12.76
N CYS A 226 13.33 -3.52 13.68
CA CYS A 226 13.33 -2.71 14.90
C CYS A 226 12.07 -2.91 15.79
N GLY A 227 11.54 -4.12 15.85
CA GLY A 227 10.35 -4.52 16.60
C GLY A 227 9.06 -4.59 15.76
N ALA A 228 9.11 -4.22 14.48
CA ALA A 228 7.97 -4.31 13.57
C ALA A 228 8.15 -5.48 12.58
N MET A 229 7.18 -6.39 12.57
CA MET A 229 7.15 -7.51 11.62
C MET A 229 6.70 -7.03 10.23
N VAL A 230 7.56 -7.16 9.24
CA VAL A 230 7.32 -6.69 7.87
C VAL A 230 7.36 -7.84 6.87
N ASN A 231 6.40 -7.81 5.96
CA ASN A 231 6.18 -8.82 4.95
C ASN A 231 6.97 -8.51 3.67
N VAL A 232 7.58 -9.54 3.11
CA VAL A 232 8.07 -9.56 1.72
C VAL A 232 7.34 -10.68 0.98
N SER A 233 6.37 -10.30 0.15
CA SER A 233 5.54 -11.26 -0.57
C SER A 233 6.29 -11.91 -1.72
N ILE A 234 6.14 -13.22 -1.87
CA ILE A 234 6.75 -14.00 -2.94
C ILE A 234 5.89 -13.85 -4.21
N GLN A 235 6.50 -13.37 -5.29
CA GLN A 235 5.84 -13.24 -6.59
C GLN A 235 5.87 -14.56 -7.36
N SER A 236 7.04 -15.20 -7.41
CA SER A 236 7.21 -16.48 -8.09
C SER A 236 8.42 -17.23 -7.58
N VAL A 237 8.36 -18.55 -7.69
CA VAL A 237 9.49 -19.47 -7.53
C VAL A 237 9.65 -20.14 -8.88
N ASP A 238 10.70 -19.80 -9.62
CA ASP A 238 10.93 -20.33 -10.95
C ASP A 238 12.23 -21.14 -10.99
N SER A 239 12.08 -22.47 -10.93
CA SER A 239 13.18 -23.42 -11.06
C SER A 239 13.81 -23.43 -12.47
N GLY A 240 13.12 -22.91 -13.48
CA GLY A 240 13.65 -22.75 -14.85
C GLY A 240 14.64 -21.59 -14.98
N SER A 241 14.32 -20.41 -14.43
CA SER A 241 15.25 -19.28 -14.36
C SER A 241 16.23 -19.36 -13.18
N GLY A 242 15.96 -20.23 -12.21
CA GLY A 242 16.78 -20.45 -11.02
C GLY A 242 16.66 -19.31 -10.01
N GLU A 243 15.51 -18.65 -9.95
CA GLU A 243 15.31 -17.43 -9.16
C GLU A 243 13.95 -17.41 -8.44
N VAL A 244 13.95 -16.85 -7.23
CA VAL A 244 12.75 -16.44 -6.51
C VAL A 244 12.58 -14.94 -6.69
N GLN A 245 11.39 -14.50 -7.08
CA GLN A 245 11.05 -13.09 -7.25
C GLN A 245 10.11 -12.64 -6.14
N PHE A 246 10.22 -11.37 -5.75
CA PHE A 246 9.49 -10.75 -4.65
C PHE A 246 8.77 -9.48 -5.11
N TYR A 247 7.63 -9.16 -4.49
CA TYR A 247 6.90 -7.92 -4.75
C TYR A 247 7.51 -6.69 -4.05
N ALA A 248 8.30 -6.90 -3.00
CA ALA A 248 9.10 -5.91 -2.29
C ALA A 248 10.55 -6.42 -2.15
N PRO A 249 11.53 -5.54 -1.95
CA PRO A 249 12.92 -5.98 -1.86
C PRO A 249 13.16 -6.76 -0.57
N VAL A 250 13.96 -7.82 -0.67
CA VAL A 250 14.68 -8.36 0.49
C VAL A 250 15.91 -7.51 0.73
N PHE A 251 16.27 -7.32 1.99
CA PHE A 251 17.44 -6.55 2.42
C PHE A 251 18.59 -7.45 2.86
N ARG A 252 19.81 -7.07 2.45
CA ARG A 252 21.03 -7.76 2.84
C ARG A 252 21.19 -7.84 4.36
N GLY A 253 21.53 -9.03 4.85
CA GLY A 253 21.87 -9.25 6.26
C GLY A 253 20.68 -9.19 7.22
N ILE A 254 19.46 -9.16 6.68
CA ILE A 254 18.23 -9.33 7.45
C ILE A 254 17.84 -10.80 7.41
N GLN A 255 17.38 -11.29 8.56
CA GLN A 255 16.83 -12.63 8.72
C GLN A 255 15.33 -12.62 8.41
N TYR A 256 14.93 -13.56 7.55
CA TYR A 256 13.55 -13.78 7.17
C TYR A 256 13.10 -15.18 7.54
N ARG A 257 11.81 -15.34 7.84
CA ARG A 257 11.14 -16.64 7.97
C ARG A 257 9.87 -16.69 7.13
N VAL A 258 9.47 -17.87 6.72
CA VAL A 258 8.18 -18.05 6.02
C VAL A 258 7.05 -17.83 7.03
N ALA A 259 5.98 -17.15 6.62
CA ALA A 259 4.83 -16.94 7.49
C ALA A 259 3.99 -18.21 7.69
N LYS A 260 3.35 -18.31 8.86
CA LYS A 260 2.25 -19.24 9.11
C LYS A 260 1.03 -18.86 8.26
N PRO A 261 0.26 -19.86 7.78
CA PRO A 261 -0.99 -19.59 7.07
C PRO A 261 -2.05 -18.96 7.97
N VAL A 262 -2.70 -17.91 7.46
CA VAL A 262 -3.89 -17.31 8.08
C VAL A 262 -5.14 -18.06 7.65
N SER A 263 -5.80 -18.75 8.59
CA SER A 263 -6.90 -19.68 8.29
C SER A 263 -8.24 -18.98 7.95
N ASP A 264 -8.64 -17.99 8.74
CA ASP A 264 -9.84 -17.17 8.51
C ASP A 264 -9.45 -15.69 8.56
N TYR A 265 -9.10 -15.14 7.39
CA TYR A 265 -8.64 -13.77 7.29
C TYR A 265 -9.70 -12.76 7.75
N PRO A 266 -10.99 -12.80 7.32
CA PRO A 266 -11.99 -11.87 7.83
C PRO A 266 -12.12 -11.87 9.37
N LEU A 267 -12.08 -13.05 9.99
CA LEU A 267 -12.12 -13.17 11.44
C LEU A 267 -10.85 -12.61 12.11
N ALA A 268 -9.67 -13.00 11.62
CA ALA A 268 -8.38 -12.52 12.13
C ALA A 268 -8.25 -11.00 11.98
N PHE A 269 -8.68 -10.46 10.84
CA PHE A 269 -8.73 -9.03 10.57
C PHE A 269 -9.62 -8.30 11.58
N ALA A 270 -10.84 -8.81 11.80
CA ALA A 270 -11.77 -8.22 12.77
C ALA A 270 -11.23 -8.24 14.20
N GLN A 271 -10.40 -9.24 14.55
CA GLN A 271 -9.73 -9.32 15.85
C GLN A 271 -8.53 -8.38 15.97
N ALA A 272 -7.81 -8.14 14.87
CA ALA A 272 -6.67 -7.23 14.82
C ALA A 272 -7.08 -5.75 14.75
N MET A 273 -8.26 -5.46 14.20
CA MET A 273 -8.82 -4.10 14.19
C MET A 273 -9.05 -3.59 15.62
N PRO A 274 -8.60 -2.37 15.95
CA PRO A 274 -8.92 -1.76 17.23
C PRO A 274 -10.43 -1.66 17.44
N SER A 275 -10.93 -1.97 18.63
CA SER A 275 -12.38 -1.90 18.92
C SER A 275 -12.95 -0.49 18.80
N ASN A 276 -12.10 0.53 19.00
CA ASN A 276 -12.42 1.92 18.75
C ASN A 276 -11.22 2.56 18.02
N PRO A 277 -11.18 2.47 16.68
CA PRO A 277 -10.05 3.00 15.91
C PRO A 277 -10.04 4.55 15.89
N GLY A 278 -11.07 5.22 16.42
CA GLY A 278 -11.20 6.67 16.30
C GLY A 278 -11.61 7.10 14.89
N ARG A 279 -11.29 8.35 14.52
CA ARG A 279 -11.68 8.95 13.23
C ARG A 279 -10.72 8.47 12.14
N ILE A 280 -11.09 7.40 11.42
CA ILE A 280 -10.36 6.93 10.24
C ILE A 280 -10.57 7.91 9.07
N VAL A 281 -9.49 8.42 8.51
CA VAL A 281 -9.50 9.38 7.38
C VAL A 281 -8.86 8.82 6.12
N PHE A 282 -8.14 7.69 6.24
CA PHE A 282 -7.53 6.97 5.13
C PHE A 282 -7.49 5.48 5.43
N GLY A 283 -7.67 4.65 4.41
CA GLY A 283 -7.54 3.20 4.46
C GLY A 283 -7.18 2.61 3.11
N CYS A 284 -6.38 1.54 3.09
CA CYS A 284 -6.14 0.70 1.92
C CYS A 284 -5.82 -0.75 2.35
N ASN A 285 -5.96 -1.69 1.43
CA ASN A 285 -5.68 -3.11 1.68
C ASN A 285 -4.90 -3.72 0.51
N CYS A 286 -4.05 -4.71 0.75
CA CYS A 286 -3.28 -5.36 -0.30
C CYS A 286 -4.16 -6.18 -1.27
N ILE A 287 -3.82 -6.14 -2.56
CA ILE A 287 -4.40 -7.02 -3.59
C ILE A 287 -4.14 -8.50 -3.27
N LEU A 288 -3.01 -8.82 -2.67
CA LEU A 288 -2.70 -10.19 -2.26
C LEU A 288 -3.64 -10.66 -1.13
N ASN A 289 -4.02 -9.78 -0.20
CA ASN A 289 -5.03 -10.11 0.80
C ASN A 289 -6.39 -10.36 0.14
N TYR A 290 -6.78 -9.50 -0.80
CA TYR A 290 -8.02 -9.63 -1.56
C TYR A 290 -8.12 -10.97 -2.30
N LEU A 291 -7.05 -11.36 -3.01
CA LEU A 291 -7.00 -12.58 -3.79
C LEU A 291 -6.85 -13.83 -2.93
N HIS A 292 -5.86 -13.87 -2.04
CA HIS A 292 -5.52 -15.08 -1.29
C HIS A 292 -6.57 -15.41 -0.22
N SER A 293 -7.28 -14.42 0.29
CA SER A 293 -8.36 -14.60 1.26
C SER A 293 -9.76 -14.64 0.64
N GLY A 294 -9.84 -14.46 -0.69
CA GLY A 294 -11.09 -14.38 -1.44
C GLY A 294 -12.05 -13.35 -0.85
N LEU A 295 -11.62 -12.08 -0.78
CA LEU A 295 -12.39 -10.99 -0.18
C LEU A 295 -13.50 -10.46 -1.11
N GLU A 296 -13.50 -10.84 -2.38
CA GLU A 296 -14.61 -10.54 -3.28
C GLU A 296 -15.93 -11.08 -2.72
N GLY A 297 -16.94 -10.20 -2.62
CA GLY A 297 -18.23 -10.53 -2.01
C GLY A 297 -18.22 -10.65 -0.47
N LYS A 298 -17.07 -10.47 0.20
CA LYS A 298 -16.95 -10.52 1.67
C LYS A 298 -16.67 -9.14 2.26
N LYS A 299 -16.92 -8.98 3.56
CA LYS A 299 -16.63 -7.74 4.31
C LYS A 299 -15.36 -7.87 5.13
N THR A 300 -14.63 -6.77 5.24
CA THR A 300 -13.63 -6.53 6.30
C THR A 300 -14.21 -5.53 7.29
N PRO A 301 -14.64 -5.95 8.49
CA PRO A 301 -15.25 -5.04 9.45
C PRO A 301 -14.33 -3.87 9.80
N GLY A 302 -14.86 -2.65 9.76
CA GLY A 302 -14.18 -1.46 10.30
C GLY A 302 -13.16 -0.81 9.37
N LEU A 303 -12.86 -1.36 8.19
CA LEU A 303 -11.95 -0.72 7.22
C LEU A 303 -12.48 -0.84 5.79
N THR A 304 -12.64 0.32 5.15
CA THR A 304 -12.98 0.48 3.73
C THR A 304 -11.85 1.24 3.03
N GLY A 305 -11.67 1.01 1.73
CA GLY A 305 -10.56 1.60 0.99
C GLY A 305 -10.33 0.94 -0.36
N PRO A 306 -9.46 1.50 -1.21
CA PRO A 306 -8.91 0.79 -2.34
C PRO A 306 -8.15 -0.47 -1.92
N VAL A 307 -8.19 -1.45 -2.81
CA VAL A 307 -7.33 -2.61 -2.79
C VAL A 307 -6.17 -2.37 -3.77
N THR A 308 -4.94 -2.45 -3.29
CA THR A 308 -3.77 -1.81 -3.90
C THR A 308 -2.61 -2.79 -4.08
N PHE A 309 -1.60 -2.43 -4.87
CA PHE A 309 -0.50 -3.32 -5.27
C PHE A 309 0.73 -3.21 -4.36
N GLY A 310 0.48 -2.80 -3.12
CA GLY A 310 1.44 -2.34 -2.13
C GLY A 310 0.80 -1.24 -1.29
N GLU A 311 1.24 -1.16 -0.04
CA GLU A 311 0.72 -0.22 0.96
C GLU A 311 1.89 0.58 1.50
N VAL A 312 1.66 1.85 1.86
CA VAL A 312 2.69 2.67 2.48
C VAL A 312 2.24 3.01 3.89
N ALA A 313 3.08 2.65 4.86
CA ALA A 313 3.06 3.17 6.22
C ALA A 313 4.52 3.41 6.62
N TYR A 314 4.99 4.64 6.38
CA TYR A 314 6.42 5.02 6.36
C TYR A 314 7.26 4.35 5.27
N GLN A 315 7.25 3.02 5.21
CA GLN A 315 7.92 2.24 4.19
C GLN A 315 6.91 1.43 3.37
N LEU A 316 7.37 0.82 2.27
CA LEU A 316 6.54 -0.09 1.49
C LEU A 316 6.24 -1.36 2.29
N LEU A 317 4.97 -1.74 2.33
CA LEU A 317 4.46 -2.96 2.94
C LEU A 317 3.71 -3.80 1.90
N ASN A 318 3.67 -5.11 2.11
CA ASN A 318 2.85 -6.04 1.33
C ASN A 318 1.97 -6.89 2.26
N GLN A 319 0.89 -7.46 1.72
CA GLN A 319 -0.03 -8.33 2.46
C GLN A 319 -0.46 -7.75 3.81
N THR A 320 -0.71 -6.44 3.84
CA THR A 320 -1.06 -5.65 5.01
C THR A 320 -2.37 -4.90 4.73
N ALA A 321 -2.97 -4.34 5.77
CA ALA A 321 -3.92 -3.24 5.59
C ALA A 321 -3.41 -2.03 6.35
N VAL A 322 -3.43 -0.86 5.70
CA VAL A 322 -2.97 0.38 6.30
C VAL A 322 -4.16 1.31 6.47
N PHE A 323 -4.19 2.01 7.60
CA PHE A 323 -5.15 3.08 7.81
C PHE A 323 -4.54 4.19 8.67
N MET A 324 -5.12 5.38 8.55
CA MET A 324 -4.71 6.54 9.32
C MET A 324 -5.90 7.07 10.11
N THR A 325 -5.64 7.38 11.37
CA THR A 325 -6.64 7.94 12.27
C THR A 325 -6.21 9.31 12.72
N LEU A 326 -7.15 10.22 12.90
CA LEU A 326 -6.91 11.47 13.59
C LEU A 326 -7.36 11.36 15.04
N VAL A 327 -6.51 11.80 15.95
CA VAL A 327 -6.76 11.80 17.40
C VAL A 327 -6.64 13.24 17.89
N ASP A 328 -7.63 13.69 18.65
CA ASP A 328 -7.57 14.97 19.34
C ASP A 328 -6.99 14.77 20.74
N ASP A 329 -6.15 15.71 21.19
CA ASP A 329 -5.51 15.73 22.51
C ASP A 329 -6.52 15.92 23.67
#